data_AF-A0A560WGA1-F1
#
_entry.id   AF-A0A560WGA1-F1
#
_cell.length_a   1.000
_cell.length_b   1.000
_cell.length_c   1.000
_cell.angle_alpha   90.00
_cell.angle_beta   90.00
_cell.angle_gamma   90.00
#
_symmetry.space_group_name_H-M   'P 1'
#
loop_
_entity.id
_entity.type
_entity.pdbx_description
1 polymer ?
#
loop_
_entity_poly.entity_id
_entity_poly.type
_entity_poly.pdbx_seq_one_letter_code
_entity_poly.pdbx_strand_id
1 'polypeptide(L)'
;MSPRDFSAEVLVVRLDLMRDLLDDLDAVGVLTVERLQNDRIARRATERILTQLVDLAADINTHAATSLGGLRPTEYRQSFDDAARAGLIRQDLADALKASVGMRNVLIHEYVATDLEMVAAAVPLARRNYAAYVRSVATWLQARG
;
A
#
# COMPACT_ATOMS: atom_id res chain seq x y z
N MET A 1 18.67 11.66 -16.05
CA MET A 1 18.26 10.32 -15.60
C MET A 1 17.34 9.78 -16.68
N SER A 2 17.77 8.79 -17.46
CA SER A 2 16.91 8.23 -18.52
C SER A 2 15.62 7.68 -17.91
N PRO A 3 14.48 7.73 -18.63
CA PRO A 3 13.29 6.97 -18.25
C PRO A 3 13.73 5.53 -18.02
N ARG A 4 13.48 4.97 -16.83
CA ARG A 4 13.68 3.53 -16.65
C ARG A 4 12.65 2.84 -17.51
N ASP A 5 13.11 1.96 -18.40
CA ASP A 5 12.22 1.10 -19.17
C ASP A 5 11.28 0.35 -18.22
N PHE A 6 10.04 0.16 -18.67
CA PHE A 6 9.05 -0.58 -17.92
C PHE A 6 9.55 -2.00 -17.61
N SER A 7 9.68 -2.32 -16.32
CA SER A 7 10.01 -3.68 -15.86
C SER A 7 8.79 -4.33 -15.21
N ALA A 8 8.19 -5.31 -15.90
CA ALA A 8 7.08 -6.10 -15.36
C ALA A 8 7.54 -7.02 -14.21
N GLU A 9 8.73 -7.62 -14.32
CA GLU A 9 9.33 -8.48 -13.29
C GLU A 9 9.41 -7.78 -11.94
N VAL A 10 9.88 -6.52 -11.95
CA VAL A 10 10.01 -5.68 -10.77
C VAL A 10 8.65 -5.35 -10.13
N LEU A 11 7.56 -5.32 -10.91
CA LEU A 11 6.20 -5.18 -10.38
C LEU A 11 5.65 -6.49 -9.81
N VAL A 12 5.93 -7.62 -10.47
CA VAL A 12 5.52 -8.95 -10.00
C VAL A 12 6.13 -9.25 -8.64
N VAL A 13 7.44 -9.03 -8.46
CA VAL A 13 8.12 -9.23 -7.17
C VAL A 13 7.49 -8.38 -6.07
N ARG A 14 7.17 -7.11 -6.34
CA ARG A 14 6.50 -6.25 -5.34
C ARG A 14 5.08 -6.72 -5.04
N LEU A 15 4.33 -7.22 -6.03
CA LEU A 15 3.00 -7.76 -5.80
C LEU A 15 3.03 -9.03 -4.95
N ASP A 16 4.02 -9.90 -5.14
CA ASP A 16 4.19 -11.09 -4.31
C ASP A 16 4.50 -10.71 -2.86
N LEU A 17 5.40 -9.74 -2.65
CA LEU A 17 5.64 -9.19 -1.31
C LEU A 17 4.36 -8.58 -0.69
N MET A 18 3.51 -7.91 -1.47
CA MET A 18 2.23 -7.40 -0.96
C MET A 18 1.26 -8.52 -0.59
N ARG A 19 1.29 -9.67 -1.28
CA ARG A 19 0.47 -10.83 -0.92
C ARG A 19 0.93 -11.43 0.40
N ASP A 20 2.23 -11.65 0.55
CA ASP A 20 2.83 -12.17 1.79
C ASP A 20 2.46 -11.27 2.99
N LEU A 21 2.55 -9.94 2.83
CA LEU A 21 2.17 -8.98 3.86
C LEU A 21 0.68 -9.02 4.22
N LEU A 22 -0.20 -9.30 3.25
CA LEU A 22 -1.64 -9.44 3.51
C LEU A 22 -1.94 -10.75 4.23
N ASP A 23 -1.20 -11.82 3.93
CA ASP A 23 -1.30 -13.11 4.62
C ASP A 23 -0.75 -13.01 6.05
N ASP A 24 0.36 -12.29 6.26
CA ASP A 24 0.88 -11.97 7.59
C ASP A 24 -0.15 -11.15 8.41
N LEU A 25 -0.84 -10.19 7.77
CA LEU A 25 -1.89 -9.41 8.43
C LEU A 25 -3.07 -10.29 8.87
N ASP A 26 -3.42 -11.30 8.07
CA ASP A 26 -4.45 -12.28 8.43
C ASP A 26 -3.97 -13.22 9.55
N ALA A 27 -2.70 -13.62 9.53
CA ALA A 27 -2.08 -14.44 10.58
C ALA A 27 -1.99 -13.71 11.92
N VAL A 28 -1.80 -12.38 11.89
CA VAL A 28 -1.93 -11.54 13.09
C VAL A 28 -3.36 -11.65 13.65
N GLY A 29 -4.38 -11.74 12.82
CA GLY A 29 -5.77 -11.92 13.23
C GLY A 29 -6.42 -10.67 13.81
N VAL A 30 -7.51 -10.83 14.57
CA VAL A 30 -8.29 -9.69 15.09
C VAL A 30 -7.46 -8.86 16.07
N LEU A 31 -7.33 -7.57 15.80
CA LEU A 31 -6.64 -6.61 16.64
C LEU A 31 -7.64 -5.71 17.35
N THR A 32 -7.76 -5.89 18.66
CA THR A 32 -8.42 -4.93 19.55
C THR A 32 -7.38 -3.94 20.10
N VAL A 33 -7.84 -2.79 20.59
CA VAL A 33 -6.98 -1.83 21.29
C VAL A 33 -6.25 -2.50 22.45
N GLU A 34 -6.96 -3.30 23.23
CA GLU A 34 -6.39 -4.07 24.35
C GLU A 34 -5.26 -5.01 23.90
N ARG A 35 -5.44 -5.73 22.78
CA ARG A 35 -4.39 -6.58 22.24
C ARG A 35 -3.19 -5.77 21.77
N LEU A 36 -3.40 -4.65 21.09
CA LEU A 36 -2.32 -3.77 20.65
C LEU A 36 -1.56 -3.13 21.81
N GLN A 37 -2.21 -2.93 22.96
CA GLN A 37 -1.58 -2.46 24.20
C GLN A 37 -0.72 -3.54 24.86
N ASN A 38 -1.22 -4.77 24.91
CA ASN A 38 -0.60 -5.86 25.68
C ASN A 38 0.39 -6.72 24.86
N ASP A 39 0.25 -6.76 23.53
CA ASP A 39 1.11 -7.51 22.62
C ASP A 39 1.90 -6.54 21.71
N ARG A 40 3.06 -6.13 22.23
CA ARG A 40 3.96 -5.19 21.52
C ARG A 40 4.52 -5.76 20.22
N ILE A 41 4.62 -7.08 20.09
CA ILE A 41 5.14 -7.71 18.88
C ILE A 41 4.07 -7.68 17.79
N ALA A 42 2.83 -8.08 18.11
CA ALA A 42 1.72 -7.99 17.17
C ALA A 42 1.47 -6.54 16.73
N ARG A 43 1.55 -5.57 17.67
CA ARG A 43 1.46 -4.15 17.33
C ARG A 43 2.53 -3.72 16.34
N ARG A 44 3.81 -3.97 16.64
CA ARG A 44 4.93 -3.56 15.76
C ARG A 44 4.88 -4.24 14.40
N ALA A 45 4.52 -5.52 14.36
CA ALA A 45 4.33 -6.26 13.11
C ALA A 45 3.23 -5.60 12.26
N THR A 46 2.09 -5.29 12.87
CA THR A 46 0.97 -4.61 12.20
C THR A 46 1.37 -3.24 11.66
N GLU A 47 1.97 -2.39 12.48
CA GLU A 47 2.41 -1.04 12.07
C GLU A 47 3.40 -1.12 10.89
N ARG A 48 4.31 -2.10 10.93
CA ARG A 48 5.28 -2.35 9.86
C ARG A 48 4.61 -2.82 8.58
N ILE A 49 3.70 -3.79 8.66
CA ILE A 49 2.95 -4.32 7.52
C ILE A 49 2.15 -3.20 6.83
N LEU A 50 1.39 -2.42 7.61
CA LEU A 50 0.59 -1.31 7.09
C LEU A 50 1.45 -0.29 6.34
N THR A 51 2.62 0.02 6.90
CA THR A 51 3.59 0.92 6.27
C THR A 51 4.15 0.34 4.96
N GLN A 52 4.55 -0.94 4.95
CA GLN A 52 5.09 -1.60 3.76
C GLN A 52 4.09 -1.67 2.62
N LEU A 53 2.82 -1.94 2.91
CA LEU A 53 1.77 -1.98 1.87
C LEU A 53 1.66 -0.62 1.15
N VAL A 54 1.74 0.48 1.89
CA VAL A 54 1.71 1.85 1.34
C VAL A 54 2.97 2.13 0.52
N ASP A 55 4.16 1.82 1.05
CA ASP A 55 5.43 2.04 0.37
C ASP A 55 5.48 1.25 -0.96
N LEU A 56 5.13 -0.03 -0.93
CA LEU A 56 5.12 -0.90 -2.12
C LEU A 56 4.12 -0.41 -3.17
N ALA A 57 2.91 -0.01 -2.76
CA ALA A 57 1.94 0.52 -3.69
C ALA A 57 2.41 1.85 -4.32
N ALA A 58 3.00 2.76 -3.54
CA ALA A 58 3.54 4.01 -4.08
C ALA A 58 4.69 3.77 -5.08
N ASP A 59 5.55 2.78 -4.81
CA ASP A 59 6.61 2.37 -5.73
C ASP A 59 6.05 1.78 -7.03
N ILE A 60 5.08 0.86 -6.94
CA ILE A 60 4.41 0.26 -8.10
C ILE A 60 3.73 1.35 -8.94
N ASN A 61 2.95 2.22 -8.28
CA ASN A 61 2.26 3.33 -8.92
C ASN A 61 3.23 4.24 -9.67
N THR A 62 4.32 4.64 -9.01
CA THR A 62 5.35 5.50 -9.58
C THR A 62 5.98 4.86 -10.80
N HIS A 63 6.38 3.60 -10.70
CA HIS A 63 6.98 2.86 -11.80
C HIS A 63 6.03 2.80 -13.00
N ALA A 64 4.79 2.35 -12.79
CA ALA A 64 3.77 2.28 -13.84
C ALA A 64 3.46 3.64 -14.49
N ALA A 65 3.29 4.70 -13.69
CA ALA A 65 3.01 6.04 -14.19
C ALA A 65 4.17 6.61 -15.02
N THR A 66 5.41 6.47 -14.53
CA THR A 66 6.58 6.98 -15.26
C THR A 66 6.86 6.23 -16.56
N SER A 67 6.57 4.92 -16.59
CA SER A 67 6.74 4.11 -17.80
C SER A 67 5.75 4.45 -18.91
N LEU A 68 4.63 5.11 -18.59
CA LEU A 68 3.63 5.58 -19.55
C LEU A 68 3.85 7.04 -19.96
N GLY A 69 5.03 7.60 -19.70
CA GLY A 69 5.38 9.00 -20.00
C GLY A 69 4.85 10.00 -18.98
N GLY A 70 4.29 9.54 -17.85
CA GLY A 70 3.91 10.37 -16.73
C GLY A 70 5.12 10.95 -15.98
N LEU A 71 4.91 12.06 -15.28
CA LEU A 71 5.91 12.61 -14.36
C LEU A 71 6.02 11.73 -13.12
N ARG A 72 7.21 11.70 -12.52
CA ARG A 72 7.39 11.04 -11.23
C ARG A 72 6.59 11.80 -10.16
N PRO A 73 5.72 11.13 -9.39
CA PRO A 73 5.00 11.78 -8.30
C PRO A 73 5.98 12.38 -7.29
N THR A 74 5.68 13.57 -6.77
CA THR A 74 6.46 14.19 -5.70
C THR A 74 6.02 13.70 -4.32
N GLU A 75 4.79 13.21 -4.23
CA GLU A 75 4.18 12.71 -3.00
C GLU A 75 3.52 11.34 -3.20
N TYR A 76 3.48 10.54 -2.13
CA TYR A 76 2.83 9.22 -2.16
C TYR A 76 1.36 9.31 -2.52
N ARG A 77 0.65 10.33 -2.01
CA ARG A 77 -0.77 10.53 -2.28
C ARG A 77 -1.05 10.74 -3.77
N GLN A 78 -0.18 11.52 -4.43
CA GLN A 78 -0.25 11.76 -5.87
C GLN A 78 -0.01 10.49 -6.68
N SER A 79 0.83 9.56 -6.21
CA SER A 79 1.06 8.29 -6.91
C SER A 79 -0.24 7.50 -7.16
N PHE A 80 -1.21 7.55 -6.23
CA PHE A 80 -2.49 6.86 -6.40
C PHE A 80 -3.37 7.53 -7.47
N ASP A 81 -3.33 8.85 -7.59
CA ASP A 81 -4.00 9.58 -8.68
C ASP A 81 -3.39 9.22 -10.04
N ASP A 82 -2.07 9.16 -10.10
CA ASP A 82 -1.35 8.84 -11.32
C ASP A 82 -1.57 7.37 -11.74
N ALA A 83 -1.67 6.46 -10.77
CA ALA A 83 -2.06 5.07 -11.00
C ALA A 83 -3.48 4.94 -11.56
N ALA A 84 -4.44 5.72 -11.04
CA ALA A 84 -5.80 5.75 -11.59
C ALA A 84 -5.81 6.28 -13.03
N ARG A 85 -5.07 7.35 -13.30
CA ARG A 85 -4.94 7.93 -14.65
C ARG A 85 -4.28 6.97 -15.64
N ALA A 86 -3.32 6.16 -15.17
CA ALA A 86 -2.68 5.09 -15.93
C ALA A 86 -3.57 3.86 -16.17
N GLY A 87 -4.79 3.85 -15.61
CA GLY A 87 -5.72 2.72 -15.67
C GLY A 87 -5.28 1.52 -14.82
N LEU A 88 -4.29 1.69 -13.93
CA LEU A 88 -3.77 0.64 -13.06
C LEU A 88 -4.83 0.21 -12.03
N ILE A 89 -5.56 1.20 -11.51
CA ILE A 89 -6.64 1.04 -10.56
C ILE A 89 -7.79 1.97 -10.95
N ARG A 90 -8.99 1.72 -10.42
CA ARG A 90 -10.11 2.66 -10.54
C ARG A 90 -9.94 3.84 -9.59
N GLN A 91 -10.56 4.97 -9.93
CA GLN A 91 -10.49 6.21 -9.14
C GLN A 91 -11.03 6.01 -7.71
N ASP A 92 -12.12 5.27 -7.53
CA ASP A 92 -12.71 5.00 -6.21
C ASP A 92 -11.74 4.23 -5.29
N LEU A 93 -11.00 3.27 -5.84
CA LEU A 93 -9.96 2.55 -5.10
C LEU A 93 -8.76 3.45 -4.79
N ALA A 94 -8.36 4.32 -5.72
CA ALA A 94 -7.30 5.30 -5.47
C ALA A 94 -7.66 6.22 -4.31
N ASP A 95 -8.87 6.78 -4.30
CA ASP A 95 -9.34 7.68 -3.24
C ASP A 95 -9.38 6.97 -1.88
N ALA A 96 -9.83 5.71 -1.85
CA ALA A 96 -9.81 4.89 -0.63
C ALA A 96 -8.38 4.62 -0.11
N LEU A 97 -7.41 4.42 -1.01
CA LEU A 97 -6.01 4.14 -0.65
C LEU A 97 -5.24 5.39 -0.21
N LYS A 98 -5.59 6.59 -0.70
CA LYS A 98 -4.95 7.85 -0.27
C LYS A 98 -5.01 8.08 1.24
N ALA A 99 -6.07 7.62 1.91
CA ALA A 99 -6.19 7.72 3.37
C ALA A 99 -5.06 6.94 4.09
N SER A 100 -4.60 5.82 3.52
CA SER A 100 -3.53 5.01 4.11
C SER A 100 -2.16 5.70 4.10
N VAL A 101 -1.95 6.72 3.24
CA VAL A 101 -0.74 7.55 3.24
C VAL A 101 -0.64 8.38 4.53
N GLY A 102 -1.77 8.89 5.02
CA GLY A 102 -1.82 9.61 6.29
C GLY A 102 -1.42 8.71 7.45
N MET A 103 -2.00 7.50 7.51
CA MET A 103 -1.65 6.49 8.51
C MET A 103 -0.15 6.16 8.49
N ARG A 104 0.41 5.87 7.31
CA ARG A 104 1.84 5.58 7.15
C ARG A 104 2.73 6.72 7.65
N ASN A 105 2.34 7.97 7.41
CA ASN A 105 3.10 9.13 7.90
C ASN A 105 3.05 9.26 9.43
N VAL A 106 1.92 8.94 10.06
CA VAL A 106 1.79 8.89 11.53
C VAL A 106 2.65 7.77 12.12
N LEU A 107 2.61 6.58 11.51
CA LEU A 107 3.34 5.41 11.98
C LEU A 107 4.86 5.56 11.87
N ILE A 108 5.37 6.21 10.83
CA ILE A 108 6.82 6.36 10.62
C ILE A 108 7.42 7.47 11.46
N HIS A 109 6.72 8.60 11.56
CA HIS A 109 7.36 9.79 12.13
C HIS A 109 7.25 9.87 13.65
N GLU A 110 6.50 8.96 14.31
CA GLU A 110 6.35 8.85 15.78
C GLU A 110 6.07 10.17 16.54
N TYR A 111 5.70 11.27 15.85
CA TYR A 111 5.62 12.60 16.45
C TYR A 111 4.49 12.76 17.49
N VAL A 112 3.58 11.79 17.56
CA VAL A 112 2.48 11.71 18.53
C VAL A 112 2.37 10.24 18.96
N ALA A 113 2.03 9.99 20.23
CA ALA A 113 1.69 8.65 20.68
C ALA A 113 0.68 8.01 19.70
N THR A 114 1.03 6.86 19.12
CA THR A 114 0.20 6.20 18.13
C THR A 114 -1.18 5.91 18.71
N ASP A 115 -2.22 6.43 18.06
CA ASP A 115 -3.60 6.12 18.37
C ASP A 115 -3.88 4.66 17.97
N LEU A 116 -4.02 3.79 18.98
CA LEU A 116 -4.26 2.37 18.80
C LEU A 116 -5.65 2.07 18.25
N GLU A 117 -6.63 2.95 18.47
CA GLU A 117 -7.96 2.82 17.86
C GLU A 117 -7.83 3.01 16.34
N MET A 118 -7.04 4.01 15.92
CA MET A 118 -6.74 4.25 14.52
C MET A 118 -6.06 3.04 13.87
N VAL A 119 -5.07 2.43 14.54
CA VAL A 119 -4.35 1.24 14.03
C VAL A 119 -5.28 0.04 13.90
N ALA A 120 -6.06 -0.26 14.95
CA ALA A 120 -7.03 -1.35 14.93
C ALA A 120 -8.06 -1.18 13.80
N ALA A 121 -8.58 0.04 13.62
CA ALA A 121 -9.55 0.35 12.57
C ALA A 121 -8.94 0.29 11.15
N ALA A 122 -7.64 0.56 11.01
CA ALA A 122 -6.99 0.56 9.70
C ALA A 122 -6.73 -0.84 9.15
N VAL A 123 -6.54 -1.85 9.99
CA VAL A 123 -6.25 -3.23 9.54
C VAL A 123 -7.30 -3.78 8.57
N PRO A 124 -8.61 -3.82 8.90
CA PRO A 124 -9.61 -4.35 7.97
C PRO A 124 -9.75 -3.50 6.70
N LEU A 125 -9.53 -2.19 6.81
CA LEU A 125 -9.55 -1.27 5.65
C LEU A 125 -8.37 -1.54 4.71
N ALA A 126 -7.16 -1.67 5.26
CA ALA A 126 -5.95 -1.98 4.53
C ALA A 126 -6.06 -3.34 3.87
N ARG A 127 -6.49 -4.38 4.59
CA ARG A 127 -6.70 -5.72 4.05
C ARG A 127 -7.61 -5.71 2.84
N ARG A 128 -8.78 -5.06 2.95
CA ARG A 128 -9.76 -4.96 1.85
C ARG A 128 -9.20 -4.18 0.66
N ASN A 129 -8.66 -2.99 0.90
CA ASN A 129 -8.25 -2.08 -0.16
C ASN A 129 -6.99 -2.59 -0.88
N TYR A 130 -6.00 -3.12 -0.15
CA TYR A 130 -4.79 -3.66 -0.76
C TYR A 130 -5.00 -5.01 -1.45
N ALA A 131 -5.95 -5.84 -0.98
CA ALA A 131 -6.37 -7.00 -1.75
C ALA A 131 -7.00 -6.61 -3.10
N ALA A 132 -7.82 -5.55 -3.12
CA ALA A 132 -8.39 -5.02 -4.36
C ALA A 132 -7.31 -4.40 -5.26
N TYR A 133 -6.32 -3.71 -4.67
CA TYR A 133 -5.17 -3.16 -5.37
C TYR A 133 -4.36 -4.25 -6.06
N VAL A 134 -3.94 -5.29 -5.32
CA VAL A 134 -3.16 -6.42 -5.86
C VAL A 134 -3.88 -7.08 -7.05
N ARG A 135 -5.19 -7.31 -6.94
CA ARG A 135 -5.99 -7.86 -8.06
C ARG A 135 -6.00 -6.93 -9.28
N SER A 136 -6.15 -5.62 -9.05
CA SER A 136 -6.21 -4.62 -10.13
C SER A 136 -4.88 -4.52 -10.87
N VAL A 137 -3.76 -4.42 -10.15
CA VAL A 137 -2.42 -4.37 -10.73
C VAL A 137 -2.09 -5.66 -11.47
N ALA A 138 -2.42 -6.83 -10.91
CA ALA A 138 -2.20 -8.11 -11.58
C ALA A 138 -2.98 -8.20 -12.91
N THR A 139 -4.25 -7.76 -12.92
CA THR A 139 -5.07 -7.71 -14.14
C THR A 139 -4.47 -6.74 -15.18
N TRP A 140 -4.01 -5.58 -14.73
CA TRP A 140 -3.39 -4.58 -15.60
C TRP A 140 -2.08 -5.07 -16.23
N LEU A 141 -1.29 -5.85 -15.49
CA LEU A 141 -0.07 -6.51 -15.98
C LEU A 141 -0.40 -7.57 -17.04
N GLN A 142 -1.41 -8.41 -16.79
CA GLN A 142 -1.85 -9.43 -17.74
C GLN A 142 -2.33 -8.84 -19.07
N ALA A 143 -2.96 -7.68 -19.05
CA ALA A 143 -3.42 -7.00 -20.28
C ALA A 143 -2.28 -6.40 -21.13
N ARG A 144 -1.04 -6.42 -20.63
CA ARG A 144 0.16 -5.82 -21.27
C ARG A 144 1.25 -6.82 -21.60
N GLY A 145 1.08 -8.09 -21.22
CA GLY A 145 1.91 -9.21 -21.66
C GLY A 145 1.29 -9.90 -22.88
#